data_AF-A0A519ZQ45-F1
#
_entry.id   AF-A0A519ZQ45-F1
#
_cell.length_a   1.000
_cell.length_b   1.000
_cell.length_c   1.000
_cell.angle_alpha   90.00
_cell.angle_beta   90.00
_cell.angle_gamma   90.00
#
_symmetry.space_group_name_H-M   'P 1'
#
loop_
_entity.id
_entity.type
_entity.pdbx_description
1 polymer ?
#
loop_
_entity_poly.entity_id
_entity_poly.type
_entity_poly.pdbx_seq_one_letter_code
_entity_poly.pdbx_strand_id
1 'polypeptide(L)'
;MSPGPAPTSPDQPSAPSVLAHARVGLLSWSDEGRVLLANAAVHQWLEVPDGRLVGQPLDAVLSPDSLTLHRRHVQPALSQHGRVDDVAWTLRGAAQLAVPVLLAAGRDTSGPTPVNHGVLLPNRHAQAQQALLAGRLTEATQLAAQKDELLAAVAHDLRTPISAILGWVRVMRSGKLDAAMLNKALDTIDRNAKAQADMVNGLLDGSRAPEATEAQIAAAPTLVAASSPAPAGPSKPGKEERISLKGLRVLVVDDDRDARGLLKVLLEGAGASVSTAASSEQALDSLALEGVPDVLLSDVGMPGRDGFALIREIRASKMPWSKTIAAIAVTGRARPQDRVDLLQAGYQAHLCKPVEPAEVLAMVKALARPR
;
A
#
# COMPACT_ATOMS: atom_id res chain seq x y z
N MET A 1 -27.28 -80.28 43.08
CA MET A 1 -26.80 -78.88 42.94
C MET A 1 -26.69 -78.59 41.46
N SER A 2 -27.66 -77.88 40.90
CA SER A 2 -27.63 -77.44 39.49
C SER A 2 -26.76 -76.18 39.39
N PRO A 3 -25.92 -76.04 38.35
CA PRO A 3 -25.11 -74.85 38.17
C PRO A 3 -26.02 -73.67 37.78
N GLY A 4 -25.86 -72.54 38.46
CA GLY A 4 -26.58 -71.30 38.17
C GLY A 4 -26.18 -70.73 36.80
N PRO A 5 -27.03 -69.87 36.20
CA PRO A 5 -26.78 -69.31 34.87
C PRO A 5 -25.54 -68.40 34.89
N ALA A 6 -24.73 -68.50 33.85
CA ALA A 6 -23.55 -67.67 33.66
C ALA A 6 -23.91 -66.17 33.57
N PRO A 7 -23.05 -65.27 34.08
CA PRO A 7 -23.30 -63.82 33.99
C PRO A 7 -23.30 -63.39 32.51
N THR A 8 -24.35 -62.66 32.13
CA THR A 8 -24.50 -62.00 30.83
C THR A 8 -23.33 -61.06 30.57
N SER A 9 -22.58 -61.29 29.48
CA SER A 9 -21.56 -60.36 28.97
C SER A 9 -22.13 -58.95 28.85
N PRO A 10 -21.35 -57.89 29.14
CA PRO A 10 -21.78 -56.53 28.85
C PRO A 10 -22.03 -56.39 27.34
N ASP A 11 -23.20 -55.83 26.97
CA ASP A 11 -23.59 -55.57 25.59
C ASP A 11 -22.48 -54.81 24.87
N GLN A 12 -21.87 -55.42 23.86
CA GLN A 12 -20.89 -54.74 23.02
C GLN A 12 -21.58 -53.58 22.28
N PRO A 13 -20.97 -52.38 22.22
CA PRO A 13 -21.55 -51.25 21.52
C PRO A 13 -21.70 -51.58 20.03
N SER A 14 -22.84 -51.18 19.45
CA SER A 14 -23.11 -51.42 18.03
C SER A 14 -22.15 -50.63 17.14
N ALA A 15 -21.67 -51.25 16.05
CA ALA A 15 -20.77 -50.60 15.09
C ALA A 15 -21.30 -49.25 14.56
N PRO A 16 -22.60 -49.08 14.25
CA PRO A 16 -23.15 -47.78 13.85
C PRO A 16 -22.99 -46.68 14.92
N SER A 17 -23.10 -47.04 16.20
CA SER A 17 -22.91 -46.10 17.31
C SER A 17 -21.46 -45.61 17.38
N VAL A 18 -20.49 -46.51 17.19
CA VAL A 18 -19.07 -46.16 17.17
C VAL A 18 -18.74 -45.22 16.00
N LEU A 19 -19.28 -45.51 14.81
CA LEU A 19 -19.09 -44.68 13.62
C LEU A 19 -19.65 -43.26 13.80
N ALA A 20 -20.85 -43.14 14.39
CA ALA A 20 -21.53 -41.86 14.58
C ALA A 20 -20.83 -40.94 15.59
N HIS A 21 -20.23 -41.50 16.64
CA HIS A 21 -19.61 -40.72 17.72
C HIS A 21 -18.08 -40.58 17.60
N ALA A 22 -17.46 -41.21 16.60
CA ALA A 22 -16.04 -41.07 16.34
C ALA A 22 -15.68 -39.60 16.04
N ARG A 23 -14.66 -39.07 16.72
CA ARG A 23 -14.16 -37.69 16.48
C ARG A 23 -13.22 -37.57 15.29
N VAL A 24 -12.87 -38.71 14.68
CA VAL A 24 -12.19 -38.77 13.39
C VAL A 24 -13.22 -38.72 12.28
N GLY A 25 -12.86 -38.15 11.14
CA GLY A 25 -13.73 -38.13 9.99
C GLY A 25 -13.71 -39.51 9.34
N LEU A 26 -14.87 -40.10 9.13
CA LEU A 26 -15.01 -41.37 8.42
C LEU A 26 -15.78 -41.09 7.13
N LEU A 27 -15.16 -41.41 6.01
CA LEU A 27 -15.70 -41.17 4.68
C LEU A 27 -15.56 -42.43 3.84
N SER A 28 -16.66 -42.90 3.26
CA SER A 28 -16.62 -44.00 2.28
C SER A 28 -17.09 -43.49 0.92
N TRP A 29 -16.48 -43.98 -0.16
CA TRP A 29 -16.84 -43.58 -1.52
C TRP A 29 -16.70 -44.72 -2.53
N SER A 30 -17.48 -44.63 -3.62
CA SER A 30 -17.40 -45.55 -4.77
C SER A 30 -16.26 -45.19 -5.71
N ASP A 31 -15.92 -46.05 -6.66
CA ASP A 31 -14.90 -45.77 -7.67
C ASP A 31 -15.25 -44.61 -8.61
N GLU A 32 -16.53 -44.33 -8.79
CA GLU A 32 -17.02 -43.16 -9.53
C GLU A 32 -16.90 -41.87 -8.70
N GLY A 33 -16.39 -41.97 -7.47
CA GLY A 33 -16.20 -40.84 -6.56
C GLY A 33 -17.49 -40.35 -5.94
N ARG A 34 -18.49 -41.22 -5.73
CA ARG A 34 -19.70 -40.86 -4.96
C ARG A 34 -19.54 -41.18 -3.50
N VAL A 35 -19.90 -40.26 -2.63
CA VAL A 35 -19.89 -40.44 -1.18
C VAL A 35 -20.99 -41.44 -0.79
N LEU A 36 -20.61 -42.52 -0.14
CA LEU A 36 -21.51 -43.56 0.35
C LEU A 36 -21.77 -43.43 1.85
N LEU A 37 -20.78 -42.92 2.60
CA LEU A 37 -20.89 -42.68 4.03
C LEU A 37 -20.05 -41.46 4.40
N ALA A 38 -20.59 -40.60 5.26
CA ALA A 38 -19.87 -39.56 5.95
C ALA A 38 -20.38 -39.54 7.40
N ASN A 39 -19.50 -39.64 8.39
CA ASN A 39 -19.93 -39.57 9.78
C ASN A 39 -20.12 -38.13 10.27
N ALA A 40 -20.68 -37.97 11.48
CA ALA A 40 -21.00 -36.66 12.06
C ALA A 40 -19.80 -35.71 12.13
N ALA A 41 -18.57 -36.22 12.31
CA ALA A 41 -17.37 -35.39 12.34
C ALA A 41 -17.11 -34.68 10.99
N VAL A 42 -17.27 -35.39 9.85
CA VAL A 42 -17.11 -34.80 8.51
C VAL A 42 -18.17 -33.74 8.25
N HIS A 43 -19.42 -34.03 8.63
CA HIS A 43 -20.53 -33.07 8.55
C HIS A 43 -20.26 -31.81 9.36
N GLN A 44 -19.79 -31.97 10.60
CA GLN A 44 -19.44 -30.87 11.49
C GLN A 44 -18.30 -30.01 10.94
N TRP A 45 -17.23 -30.62 10.43
CA TRP A 45 -16.08 -29.87 9.89
C TRP A 45 -16.43 -29.04 8.66
N LEU A 46 -17.35 -29.54 7.83
CA LEU A 46 -17.80 -28.84 6.63
C LEU A 46 -18.97 -27.89 6.87
N GLU A 47 -19.51 -27.87 8.09
CA GLU A 47 -20.71 -27.12 8.48
C GLU A 47 -21.92 -27.47 7.60
N VAL A 48 -22.07 -28.75 7.25
CA VAL A 48 -23.14 -29.26 6.39
C VAL A 48 -24.07 -30.16 7.21
N PRO A 49 -25.41 -30.00 7.11
CA PRO A 49 -26.36 -30.85 7.82
C PRO A 49 -26.16 -32.34 7.55
N ASP A 50 -26.46 -33.17 8.54
CA ASP A 50 -26.35 -34.64 8.45
C ASP A 50 -27.12 -35.20 7.25
N GLY A 51 -26.53 -36.19 6.57
CA GLY A 51 -27.13 -36.87 5.42
C GLY A 51 -27.05 -36.12 4.08
N ARG A 52 -26.70 -34.82 4.06
CA ARG A 52 -26.56 -34.05 2.80
C ARG A 52 -25.38 -34.45 1.92
N LEU A 53 -24.35 -35.05 2.51
CA LEU A 53 -23.12 -35.44 1.81
C LEU A 53 -23.28 -36.79 1.10
N VAL A 54 -24.13 -37.69 1.61
CA VAL A 54 -24.33 -39.02 1.02
C VAL A 54 -24.97 -38.90 -0.36
N GLY A 55 -24.44 -39.63 -1.33
CA GLY A 55 -24.83 -39.60 -2.74
C GLY A 55 -24.17 -38.47 -3.56
N GLN A 56 -23.57 -37.49 -2.91
CA GLN A 56 -22.86 -36.41 -3.58
C GLN A 56 -21.55 -36.90 -4.19
N PRO A 57 -21.09 -36.28 -5.29
CA PRO A 57 -19.74 -36.49 -5.79
C PRO A 57 -18.67 -35.93 -4.82
N LEU A 58 -17.47 -36.52 -4.84
CA LEU A 58 -16.34 -36.14 -4.01
C LEU A 58 -15.87 -34.69 -4.25
N ASP A 59 -16.18 -34.10 -5.41
CA ASP A 59 -15.89 -32.70 -5.72
C ASP A 59 -16.72 -31.71 -4.87
N ALA A 60 -17.86 -32.14 -4.32
CA ALA A 60 -18.65 -31.37 -3.37
C ALA A 60 -18.04 -31.35 -1.96
N VAL A 61 -17.04 -32.22 -1.71
CA VAL A 61 -16.41 -32.41 -0.40
C VAL A 61 -14.94 -31.99 -0.43
N LEU A 62 -14.26 -32.11 -1.56
CA LEU A 62 -12.83 -31.83 -1.72
C LEU A 62 -12.58 -30.48 -2.41
N SER A 63 -11.50 -29.82 -2.02
CA SER A 63 -10.94 -28.72 -2.81
C SER A 63 -10.53 -29.18 -4.22
N PRO A 64 -10.50 -28.30 -5.23
CA PRO A 64 -10.09 -28.65 -6.61
C PRO A 64 -8.72 -29.33 -6.69
N ASP A 65 -7.75 -28.88 -5.88
CA ASP A 65 -6.40 -29.44 -5.85
C ASP A 65 -6.39 -30.84 -5.23
N SER A 66 -7.13 -31.03 -4.12
CA SER A 66 -7.26 -32.35 -3.48
C SER A 66 -8.02 -33.35 -4.36
N LEU A 67 -9.03 -32.90 -5.10
CA LEU A 67 -9.74 -33.73 -6.07
C LEU A 67 -8.81 -34.17 -7.21
N THR A 68 -7.96 -33.26 -7.70
CA THR A 68 -6.97 -33.57 -8.74
C THR A 68 -5.94 -34.58 -8.23
N LEU A 69 -5.43 -34.38 -7.02
CA LEU A 69 -4.53 -35.32 -6.34
C LEU A 69 -5.20 -36.70 -6.19
N HIS A 70 -6.45 -36.72 -5.74
CA HIS A 70 -7.21 -37.95 -5.55
C HIS A 70 -7.32 -38.74 -6.86
N ARG A 71 -7.79 -38.11 -7.94
CA ARG A 71 -7.97 -38.76 -9.25
C ARG A 71 -6.66 -39.27 -9.84
N ARG A 72 -5.56 -38.54 -9.65
CA ARG A 72 -4.26 -38.90 -10.24
C ARG A 72 -3.46 -39.92 -9.43
N HIS A 73 -3.61 -39.94 -8.11
CA HIS A 73 -2.72 -40.72 -7.23
C HIS A 73 -3.49 -41.62 -6.27
N VAL A 74 -4.51 -41.11 -5.58
CA VAL A 74 -5.21 -41.89 -4.55
C VAL A 74 -6.06 -43.00 -5.14
N GLN A 75 -6.92 -42.68 -6.11
CA GLN A 75 -7.80 -43.68 -6.72
C GLN A 75 -7.00 -44.78 -7.44
N PRO A 76 -5.98 -44.48 -8.27
CA PRO A 76 -5.13 -45.51 -8.83
C PRO A 76 -4.40 -46.35 -7.78
N ALA A 77 -3.88 -45.73 -6.72
CA ALA A 77 -3.18 -46.46 -5.66
C ALA A 77 -4.11 -47.40 -4.89
N LEU A 78 -5.35 -46.99 -4.60
CA LEU A 78 -6.36 -47.86 -4.02
C LEU A 78 -6.73 -49.02 -4.94
N SER A 79 -6.92 -48.76 -6.24
CA SER A 79 -7.22 -49.82 -7.22
C SER A 79 -6.08 -50.83 -7.38
N GLN A 80 -4.83 -50.39 -7.33
CA GLN A 80 -3.66 -51.24 -7.57
C GLN A 80 -3.12 -51.93 -6.30
N HIS A 81 -3.10 -51.21 -5.18
CA HIS A 81 -2.42 -51.62 -3.94
C HIS A 81 -3.40 -51.83 -2.77
N GLY A 82 -4.68 -51.49 -2.93
CA GLY A 82 -5.72 -51.70 -1.92
C GLY A 82 -5.67 -50.75 -0.71
N ARG A 83 -4.66 -49.88 -0.61
CA ARG A 83 -4.50 -48.93 0.49
C ARG A 83 -3.69 -47.69 0.12
N VAL A 84 -3.91 -46.62 0.87
CA VAL A 84 -3.07 -45.41 0.90
C VAL A 84 -2.98 -44.90 2.33
N ASP A 85 -1.83 -44.32 2.68
CA ASP A 85 -1.57 -43.75 4.01
C ASP A 85 -1.03 -42.32 3.86
N ASP A 86 -1.29 -41.47 4.86
CA ASP A 86 -0.76 -40.10 4.99
C ASP A 86 -0.94 -39.18 3.77
N VAL A 87 -2.09 -39.26 3.11
CA VAL A 87 -2.39 -38.37 1.97
C VAL A 87 -3.02 -37.07 2.47
N ALA A 88 -2.40 -35.93 2.15
CA ALA A 88 -2.98 -34.63 2.47
C ALA A 88 -4.19 -34.32 1.58
N TRP A 89 -5.35 -34.18 2.20
CA TRP A 89 -6.56 -33.64 1.59
C TRP A 89 -6.94 -32.32 2.23
N THR A 90 -7.64 -31.49 1.48
CA THR A 90 -8.32 -30.31 1.99
C THR A 90 -9.79 -30.46 1.65
N LEU A 91 -10.60 -30.62 2.69
CA LEU A 91 -12.05 -30.64 2.56
C LEU A 91 -12.55 -29.21 2.38
N ARG A 92 -13.64 -29.05 1.63
CA ARG A 92 -14.26 -27.75 1.34
C ARG A 92 -15.77 -27.84 1.55
N GLY A 93 -16.29 -27.07 2.48
CA GLY A 93 -17.73 -26.90 2.70
C GLY A 93 -18.30 -25.73 1.88
N ALA A 94 -19.62 -25.59 1.89
CA ALA A 94 -20.34 -24.49 1.21
C ALA A 94 -19.94 -23.09 1.75
N ALA A 95 -19.48 -23.01 3.00
CA ALA A 95 -19.00 -21.79 3.66
C ALA A 95 -17.55 -21.39 3.31
N GLN A 96 -16.90 -22.06 2.35
CA GLN A 96 -15.51 -21.84 1.90
C GLN A 96 -14.39 -22.05 2.93
N LEU A 97 -14.68 -22.44 4.18
CA LEU A 97 -13.62 -22.78 5.13
C LEU A 97 -12.89 -24.06 4.67
N ALA A 98 -11.60 -23.93 4.36
CA ALA A 98 -10.76 -25.05 3.96
C ALA A 98 -10.31 -25.85 5.19
N VAL A 99 -10.65 -27.14 5.24
CA VAL A 99 -10.29 -28.02 6.35
C VAL A 99 -9.21 -29.00 5.90
N PRO A 100 -7.93 -28.74 6.18
CA PRO A 100 -6.86 -29.68 5.87
C PRO A 100 -6.93 -30.91 6.77
N VAL A 101 -6.84 -32.08 6.15
CA VAL A 101 -6.91 -33.39 6.78
C VAL A 101 -5.84 -34.32 6.20
N LEU A 102 -5.42 -35.31 6.99
CA LEU A 102 -4.67 -36.46 6.52
C LEU A 102 -5.63 -37.62 6.30
N LEU A 103 -5.54 -38.26 5.14
CA LEU A 103 -6.30 -39.43 4.76
C LEU A 103 -5.41 -40.67 4.87
N ALA A 104 -5.92 -41.66 5.59
CA ALA A 104 -5.56 -43.07 5.39
C ALA A 104 -6.79 -43.80 4.86
N ALA A 105 -6.64 -44.59 3.81
CA ALA A 105 -7.77 -45.29 3.20
C ALA A 105 -7.43 -46.72 2.79
N GLY A 106 -8.42 -47.60 2.95
CA GLY A 106 -8.40 -48.96 2.46
C GLY A 106 -9.51 -49.19 1.45
N ARG A 107 -9.34 -50.21 0.61
CA ARG A 107 -10.33 -50.64 -0.37
C ARG A 107 -10.91 -51.99 0.05
N ASP A 108 -12.24 -52.05 0.14
CA ASP A 108 -12.99 -53.29 0.35
C ASP A 108 -13.56 -53.77 -0.99
N THR A 109 -13.28 -55.03 -1.33
CA THR A 109 -13.76 -55.73 -2.53
C THR A 109 -14.58 -56.97 -2.19
N SER A 110 -14.95 -57.16 -0.92
CA SER A 110 -15.75 -58.31 -0.46
C SER A 110 -17.20 -58.26 -0.95
N GLY A 111 -17.72 -57.05 -1.17
CA GLY A 111 -19.06 -56.82 -1.71
C GLY A 111 -19.15 -56.91 -3.25
N PRO A 112 -20.38 -56.81 -3.80
CA PRO A 112 -20.61 -56.82 -5.25
C PRO A 112 -20.00 -55.60 -5.97
N THR A 113 -19.75 -54.51 -5.26
CA THR A 113 -19.08 -53.30 -5.77
C THR A 113 -17.94 -52.91 -4.85
N PRO A 114 -16.74 -52.57 -5.38
CA PRO A 114 -15.66 -52.06 -4.55
C PRO A 114 -16.06 -50.77 -3.82
N VAL A 115 -15.69 -50.67 -2.56
CA VAL A 115 -15.90 -49.47 -1.74
C VAL A 115 -14.57 -49.06 -1.12
N ASN A 116 -14.27 -47.77 -1.20
CA ASN A 116 -13.12 -47.19 -0.53
C ASN A 116 -13.56 -46.63 0.82
N HIS A 117 -12.80 -46.91 1.87
CA HIS A 117 -13.04 -46.47 3.23
C HIS A 117 -11.86 -45.63 3.71
N GLY A 118 -12.12 -44.36 4.03
CA GLY A 118 -11.13 -43.41 4.49
C GLY A 118 -11.35 -42.97 5.92
N VAL A 119 -10.26 -42.89 6.66
CA VAL A 119 -10.15 -42.19 7.95
C VAL A 119 -9.46 -40.86 7.71
N LEU A 120 -10.08 -39.79 8.18
CA LEU A 120 -9.65 -38.41 8.04
C LEU A 120 -9.26 -37.88 9.42
N LEU A 121 -8.04 -37.37 9.52
CA LEU A 121 -7.52 -36.73 10.74
C LEU A 121 -7.26 -35.25 10.46
N PRO A 122 -7.79 -34.31 11.27
CA PRO A 122 -7.47 -32.89 11.08
C PRO A 122 -5.97 -32.64 11.13
N ASN A 123 -5.42 -32.00 10.11
CA ASN A 123 -3.99 -31.70 10.04
C ASN A 123 -3.69 -30.39 10.80
N ARG A 124 -3.76 -30.46 12.13
CA ARG A 124 -3.52 -29.31 13.02
C ARG A 124 -2.11 -28.73 12.87
N HIS A 125 -1.12 -29.55 12.53
CA HIS A 125 0.24 -29.09 12.28
C HIS A 125 0.33 -28.21 11.04
N ALA A 126 -0.30 -28.62 9.94
CA ALA A 126 -0.38 -27.79 8.73
C ALA A 126 -1.10 -26.46 8.99
N GLN A 127 -2.20 -26.48 9.75
CA GLN A 127 -2.92 -25.26 10.13
C GLN A 127 -2.06 -24.30 10.96
N ALA A 128 -1.38 -24.82 12.00
CA ALA A 128 -0.51 -24.02 12.85
C ALA A 128 0.68 -23.41 12.07
N GLN A 129 1.28 -24.18 11.15
CA GLN A 129 2.38 -23.71 10.32
C GLN A 129 1.92 -22.63 9.32
N GLN A 130 0.74 -22.79 8.69
CA GLN A 130 0.17 -21.78 7.82
C GLN A 130 -0.14 -20.48 8.58
N ALA A 131 -0.71 -20.58 9.77
CA ALA A 131 -0.98 -19.42 10.62
C ALA A 131 0.31 -18.67 11.01
N LEU A 132 1.37 -19.41 11.36
CA LEU A 132 2.68 -18.82 11.67
C LEU A 132 3.30 -18.09 10.47
N LEU A 133 3.26 -18.72 9.29
CA LEU A 133 3.78 -18.10 8.06
C LEU A 133 2.99 -16.84 7.67
N ALA A 134 1.67 -16.87 7.79
CA ALA A 134 0.81 -15.71 7.56
C ALA A 134 1.14 -14.58 8.54
N GLY A 135 1.38 -14.89 9.82
CA GLY A 135 1.83 -13.94 10.82
C GLY A 135 3.15 -13.28 10.45
N ARG A 136 4.17 -14.08 10.08
CA ARG A 136 5.49 -13.57 9.66
C ARG A 136 5.42 -12.70 8.40
N LEU A 137 4.58 -13.06 7.44
CA LEU A 137 4.38 -12.25 6.23
C LEU A 137 3.77 -10.89 6.60
N THR A 138 2.78 -10.87 7.49
CA THR A 138 2.14 -9.65 7.95
C THR A 138 3.11 -8.75 8.70
N GLU A 139 3.95 -9.32 9.56
CA GLU A 139 4.99 -8.56 10.27
C GLU A 139 6.03 -8.01 9.30
N ALA A 140 6.49 -8.82 8.34
CA ALA A 140 7.45 -8.38 7.33
C ALA A 140 6.90 -7.25 6.43
N THR A 141 5.62 -7.32 6.05
CA THR A 141 4.99 -6.25 5.25
C THR A 141 4.82 -4.97 6.06
N GLN A 142 4.49 -5.06 7.36
CA GLN A 142 4.44 -3.90 8.24
C GLN A 142 5.81 -3.24 8.41
N LEU A 143 6.86 -4.02 8.65
CA LEU A 143 8.23 -3.51 8.75
C LEU A 143 8.69 -2.85 7.44
N ALA A 144 8.36 -3.45 6.30
CA ALA A 144 8.66 -2.87 5.00
C ALA A 144 7.93 -1.54 4.80
N ALA A 145 6.64 -1.47 5.13
CA ALA A 145 5.86 -0.24 5.05
C ALA A 145 6.39 0.87 5.97
N GLN A 146 6.77 0.53 7.20
CA GLN A 146 7.40 1.47 8.13
C GLN A 146 8.73 2.01 7.59
N LYS A 147 9.55 1.15 6.99
CA LYS A 147 10.80 1.55 6.35
C LYS A 147 10.54 2.51 5.19
N ASP A 148 9.57 2.20 4.33
CA ASP A 148 9.22 3.05 3.19
C ASP A 148 8.66 4.41 3.64
N GLU A 149 7.88 4.45 4.71
CA GLU A 149 7.38 5.68 5.33
C GLU A 149 8.52 6.53 5.90
N LEU A 150 9.45 5.93 6.64
CA LEU A 150 10.64 6.62 7.15
C LEU A 150 11.51 7.18 6.02
N LEU A 151 11.75 6.40 4.96
CA LEU A 151 12.52 6.86 3.81
C LEU A 151 11.83 8.03 3.08
N ALA A 152 10.50 7.99 2.97
CA ALA A 152 9.74 9.08 2.37
C ALA A 152 9.78 10.36 3.22
N ALA A 153 9.72 10.24 4.55
CA ALA A 153 9.85 11.37 5.47
C ALA A 153 11.25 11.99 5.38
N VAL A 154 12.31 11.18 5.50
CA VAL A 154 13.70 11.63 5.37
C VAL A 154 13.96 12.30 4.03
N ALA A 155 13.44 11.74 2.94
CA ALA A 155 13.59 12.34 1.60
C ALA A 155 12.87 13.71 1.49
N HIS A 156 11.71 13.86 2.13
CA HIS A 156 11.00 15.14 2.19
C HIS A 156 11.82 16.18 2.97
N ASP A 157 12.27 15.80 4.16
CA ASP A 157 13.00 16.66 5.07
C ASP A 157 14.33 17.14 4.49
N LEU A 158 14.98 16.31 3.67
CA LEU A 158 16.19 16.69 2.91
C LEU A 158 15.89 17.59 1.71
N ARG A 159 14.74 17.44 1.05
CA ARG A 159 14.41 18.16 -0.18
C ARG A 159 14.12 19.64 0.06
N THR A 160 13.46 19.95 1.18
CA THR A 160 13.06 21.32 1.55
C THR A 160 14.25 22.28 1.63
N PRO A 161 15.31 22.02 2.45
CA PRO A 161 16.46 22.92 2.52
C PRO A 161 17.24 23.01 1.20
N ILE A 162 17.40 21.89 0.48
CA ILE A 162 18.04 21.90 -0.86
C ILE A 162 17.27 22.81 -1.82
N SER A 163 15.95 22.74 -1.82
CA SER A 163 15.11 23.52 -2.73
C SER A 163 15.21 25.02 -2.43
N ALA A 164 15.24 25.40 -1.15
CA ALA A 164 15.45 26.77 -0.71
C ALA A 164 16.83 27.30 -1.14
N ILE A 165 17.90 26.52 -0.91
CA ILE A 165 19.28 26.89 -1.30
C ILE A 165 19.37 27.10 -2.81
N LEU A 166 18.92 26.12 -3.60
CA LEU A 166 18.99 26.19 -5.07
C LEU A 166 18.18 27.37 -5.61
N GLY A 167 17.00 27.63 -5.03
CA GLY A 167 16.15 28.75 -5.40
C GLY A 167 16.85 30.11 -5.23
N TRP A 168 17.43 30.35 -4.05
CA TRP A 168 18.17 31.60 -3.79
C TRP A 168 19.44 31.72 -4.63
N VAL A 169 20.18 30.63 -4.85
CA VAL A 169 21.35 30.62 -5.73
C VAL A 169 20.98 31.02 -7.16
N ARG A 170 19.85 30.53 -7.70
CA ARG A 170 19.35 30.95 -9.03
C ARG A 170 19.00 32.42 -9.08
N VAL A 171 18.32 32.94 -8.05
CA VAL A 171 17.98 34.37 -7.98
C VAL A 171 19.23 35.24 -7.89
N MET A 172 20.23 34.84 -7.10
CA MET A 172 21.52 35.54 -7.03
C MET A 172 22.22 35.57 -8.39
N ARG A 173 22.20 34.46 -9.13
CA ARG A 173 22.78 34.39 -10.49
C ARG A 173 22.09 35.29 -11.52
N SER A 174 20.88 35.76 -11.25
CA SER A 174 20.18 36.72 -12.12
C SER A 174 20.80 38.13 -12.09
N GLY A 175 21.59 38.45 -11.07
CA GLY A 175 22.25 39.75 -10.90
C GLY A 175 21.31 40.92 -10.54
N LYS A 176 20.04 40.64 -10.20
CA LYS A 176 18.99 41.65 -9.97
C LYS A 176 18.65 41.90 -8.49
N LEU A 177 19.48 41.41 -7.57
CA LEU A 177 19.27 41.58 -6.13
C LEU A 177 19.86 42.90 -5.63
N ASP A 178 19.11 43.62 -4.80
CA ASP A 178 19.67 44.70 -3.99
C ASP A 178 20.47 44.13 -2.81
N ALA A 179 21.20 45.00 -2.09
CA ALA A 179 22.05 44.59 -0.97
C ALA A 179 21.28 43.95 0.19
N ALA A 180 20.04 44.39 0.45
CA ALA A 180 19.21 43.84 1.53
C ALA A 180 18.73 42.42 1.18
N MET A 181 18.34 42.19 -0.06
CA MET A 181 17.86 40.92 -0.56
C MET A 181 18.99 39.92 -0.77
N LEU A 182 20.20 40.39 -1.11
CA LEU A 182 21.41 39.58 -1.12
C LEU A 182 21.75 39.05 0.27
N ASN A 183 21.73 39.89 1.30
CA ASN A 183 21.96 39.45 2.69
C ASN A 183 20.91 38.43 3.13
N LYS A 184 19.64 38.67 2.82
CA LYS A 184 18.55 37.71 3.11
C LYS A 184 18.75 36.38 2.39
N ALA A 185 19.23 36.39 1.14
CA ALA A 185 19.54 35.18 0.40
C ALA A 185 20.68 34.39 1.05
N LEU A 186 21.76 35.07 1.44
CA LEU A 186 22.91 34.46 2.14
C LEU A 186 22.50 33.86 3.49
N ASP A 187 21.74 34.60 4.31
CA ASP A 187 21.23 34.10 5.61
C ASP A 187 20.31 32.88 5.44
N THR A 188 19.55 32.84 4.35
CA THR A 188 18.66 31.71 4.06
C THR A 188 19.44 30.49 3.60
N ILE A 189 20.44 30.67 2.74
CA ILE A 189 21.33 29.60 2.30
C ILE A 189 22.10 29.01 3.49
N ASP A 190 22.68 29.84 4.35
CA ASP A 190 23.46 29.39 5.52
C ASP A 190 22.60 28.58 6.51
N ARG A 191 21.41 29.08 6.86
CA ARG A 191 20.48 28.36 7.75
C ARG A 191 20.08 26.99 7.19
N ASN A 192 19.72 26.92 5.91
CA ASN A 192 19.29 25.67 5.29
C ASN A 192 20.45 24.68 5.11
N ALA A 193 21.67 25.17 4.81
CA ALA A 193 22.85 24.32 4.72
C ALA A 193 23.21 23.69 6.08
N LYS A 194 23.13 24.46 7.17
CA LYS A 194 23.32 23.96 8.54
C LYS A 194 22.27 22.93 8.93
N ALA A 195 20.99 23.23 8.70
CA ALA A 195 19.90 22.29 8.97
C ALA A 195 20.07 20.96 8.22
N GLN A 196 20.53 21.02 6.96
CA GLN A 196 20.80 19.82 6.17
C GLN A 196 22.01 19.02 6.70
N ALA A 197 23.06 19.69 7.15
CA ALA A 197 24.22 19.02 7.77
C ALA A 197 23.84 18.33 9.09
N ASP A 198 23.07 19.01 9.95
CA ASP A 198 22.58 18.45 11.21
C ASP A 198 21.70 17.21 10.98
N MET A 199 20.84 17.25 9.95
CA MET A 199 19.99 16.12 9.59
C MET A 199 20.78 14.92 9.08
N VAL A 200 21.77 15.14 8.20
CA VAL A 200 22.64 14.06 7.71
C VAL A 200 23.42 13.43 8.86
N ASN A 201 23.94 14.23 9.80
CA ASN A 201 24.63 13.72 10.98
C ASN A 201 23.68 12.91 11.88
N GLY A 202 22.46 13.40 12.12
CA GLY A 202 21.45 12.67 12.89
C GLY A 202 21.06 11.31 12.28
N LEU A 203 21.00 11.22 10.95
CA LEU A 203 20.74 9.96 10.25
C LEU A 203 21.91 8.96 10.40
N LEU A 204 23.15 9.46 10.41
CA LEU A 204 24.35 8.65 10.60
C LEU A 204 24.52 8.16 12.05
N ASP A 205 24.16 8.99 13.03
CA ASP A 205 24.24 8.64 14.45
C ASP A 205 23.15 7.63 14.85
N GLY A 206 21.93 7.76 14.29
CA GLY A 206 20.84 6.82 14.52
C GLY A 206 21.01 5.45 13.86
N SER A 207 21.94 5.32 12.90
CA SER A 207 22.25 4.04 12.22
C SER A 207 23.44 3.28 12.83
N ARG A 208 24.07 3.83 13.89
CA ARG A 208 25.01 3.08 14.73
C ARG A 208 24.26 2.31 15.82
N ALA A 209 23.82 1.10 15.50
CA ALA A 209 23.60 0.07 16.51
C ALA A 209 24.95 -0.56 16.93
N PRO A 210 25.13 -0.98 18.20
CA PRO A 210 26.32 -1.70 18.61
C PRO A 210 26.39 -3.05 17.88
N GLU A 211 27.61 -3.46 17.54
CA GLU A 211 27.96 -4.70 16.85
C GLU A 211 27.16 -5.92 17.36
N ALA A 212 26.36 -6.50 16.46
CA ALA A 212 25.85 -7.85 16.60
C ALA A 212 26.26 -8.67 15.37
N THR A 213 27.11 -9.64 15.66
CA THR A 213 27.70 -10.74 14.91
C THR A 213 26.97 -11.19 13.63
N GLU A 214 27.78 -11.33 12.58
CA GLU A 214 27.64 -12.15 11.36
C GLU A 214 26.40 -13.06 11.26
N ALA A 215 25.47 -12.70 10.37
CA ALA A 215 25.06 -13.55 9.25
C ALA A 215 23.98 -12.85 8.41
N GLN A 216 24.20 -12.82 7.10
CA GLN A 216 23.23 -12.52 6.03
C GLN A 216 22.87 -11.04 5.80
N ILE A 217 23.73 -10.35 5.03
CA ILE A 217 23.26 -9.41 4.01
C ILE A 217 23.95 -9.81 2.70
N ALA A 218 23.24 -10.61 1.91
CA ALA A 218 23.60 -10.84 0.52
C ALA A 218 23.29 -9.57 -0.30
N ALA A 219 24.33 -9.10 -0.99
CA ALA A 219 24.30 -8.23 -2.17
C ALA A 219 23.47 -6.93 -2.06
N ALA A 220 24.15 -5.86 -1.65
CA ALA A 220 23.79 -4.52 -2.10
C ALA A 220 23.82 -4.48 -3.64
N PRO A 221 22.82 -3.91 -4.32
CA PRO A 221 23.00 -3.58 -5.72
C PRO A 221 23.97 -2.39 -5.79
N THR A 222 25.14 -2.66 -6.38
CA THR A 222 25.98 -1.63 -7.00
C THR A 222 25.08 -0.70 -7.79
N LEU A 223 25.01 0.57 -7.39
CA LEU A 223 24.46 1.65 -8.22
C LEU A 223 25.31 1.70 -9.49
N VAL A 224 24.84 1.00 -10.52
CA VAL A 224 25.29 1.16 -11.89
C VAL A 224 24.96 2.60 -12.26
N ALA A 225 26.01 3.38 -12.46
CA ALA A 225 25.95 4.64 -13.18
C ALA A 225 25.34 4.37 -14.56
N ALA A 226 24.03 4.61 -14.68
CA ALA A 226 23.36 4.59 -15.96
C ALA A 226 23.78 5.86 -16.72
N SER A 227 24.68 5.63 -17.67
CA SER A 227 25.03 6.56 -18.74
C SER A 227 23.80 6.89 -19.60
N SER A 228 23.71 8.18 -19.92
CA SER A 228 23.17 8.81 -21.14
C SER A 228 21.69 9.20 -21.24
N PRO A 229 21.36 10.22 -22.07
CA PRO A 229 22.25 11.08 -22.87
C PRO A 229 22.23 12.56 -22.44
N ALA A 230 23.34 13.25 -22.73
CA ALA A 230 23.39 14.70 -22.76
C ALA A 230 22.40 15.25 -23.81
N PRO A 231 21.64 16.33 -23.52
CA PRO A 231 21.19 17.22 -24.57
C PRO A 231 22.26 18.30 -24.80
N ALA A 232 22.67 18.35 -26.06
CA ALA A 232 23.34 19.39 -26.83
C ALA A 232 23.75 20.72 -26.17
N GLY A 233 24.90 21.21 -26.62
CA GLY A 233 25.61 22.42 -26.18
C GLY A 233 24.83 23.75 -26.19
N PRO A 234 25.51 24.84 -25.80
CA PRO A 234 24.88 26.12 -25.49
C PRO A 234 24.27 26.73 -26.76
N SER A 235 22.94 26.70 -26.84
CA SER A 235 22.22 27.52 -27.80
C SER A 235 22.08 28.94 -27.24
N LYS A 236 22.41 29.90 -28.11
CA LYS A 236 22.56 31.35 -27.89
C LYS A 236 21.45 32.00 -27.04
N PRO A 237 21.71 33.14 -26.37
CA PRO A 237 20.72 33.84 -25.56
C PRO A 237 19.64 34.44 -26.47
N GLY A 238 18.52 33.74 -26.60
CA GLY A 238 17.31 34.25 -27.23
C GLY A 238 16.57 35.13 -26.24
N LYS A 239 16.53 36.44 -26.54
CA LYS A 239 15.69 37.51 -25.94
C LYS A 239 14.73 37.03 -24.83
N GLU A 240 15.09 37.29 -23.58
CA GLU A 240 14.18 37.25 -22.44
C GLU A 240 13.04 38.24 -22.68
N GLU A 241 11.91 37.74 -23.18
CA GLU A 241 10.67 38.48 -23.22
C GLU A 241 10.26 38.73 -21.76
N ARG A 242 10.33 39.99 -21.31
CA ARG A 242 10.04 40.38 -19.93
C ARG A 242 8.61 39.96 -19.58
N ILE A 243 8.45 38.86 -18.86
CA ILE A 243 7.15 38.45 -18.32
C ILE A 243 6.79 39.45 -17.20
N SER A 244 5.96 40.43 -17.53
CA SER A 244 5.39 41.38 -16.59
C SER A 244 4.09 40.81 -16.00
N LEU A 245 3.99 40.80 -14.68
CA LEU A 245 2.80 40.43 -13.91
C LEU A 245 2.10 41.65 -13.27
N LYS A 246 2.40 42.87 -13.76
CA LYS A 246 1.82 44.12 -13.27
C LYS A 246 0.30 44.06 -13.16
N GLY A 247 -0.21 44.38 -11.97
CA GLY A 247 -1.64 44.46 -11.67
C GLY A 247 -2.28 43.13 -11.25
N LEU A 248 -1.55 42.02 -11.25
CA LEU A 248 -2.05 40.73 -10.77
C LEU A 248 -1.87 40.60 -9.26
N ARG A 249 -2.87 40.04 -8.60
CA ARG A 249 -2.83 39.65 -7.18
C ARG A 249 -2.59 38.15 -7.08
N VAL A 250 -1.52 37.75 -6.41
CA VAL A 250 -1.18 36.33 -6.21
C VAL A 250 -1.19 36.02 -4.71
N LEU A 251 -1.82 34.91 -4.33
CA LEU A 251 -1.73 34.35 -2.98
C LEU A 251 -0.79 33.15 -3.01
N VAL A 252 0.27 33.19 -2.20
CA VAL A 252 1.23 32.09 -2.04
C VAL A 252 1.01 31.41 -0.69
N VAL A 253 0.76 30.11 -0.70
CA VAL A 253 0.56 29.28 0.50
C VAL A 253 1.67 28.23 0.54
N ASP A 254 2.55 28.32 1.53
CA ASP A 254 3.64 27.35 1.74
C ASP A 254 4.04 27.42 3.22
N ASP A 255 4.18 26.27 3.87
CA ASP A 255 4.55 26.14 5.29
C ASP A 255 6.04 26.43 5.50
N ASP A 256 6.87 26.25 4.47
CA ASP A 256 8.26 26.67 4.48
C ASP A 256 8.37 28.20 4.27
N ARG A 257 8.81 28.89 5.33
CA ARG A 257 9.05 30.33 5.35
C ARG A 257 10.00 30.78 4.24
N ASP A 258 11.03 30.00 3.94
CA ASP A 258 12.08 30.36 3.01
C ASP A 258 11.61 30.16 1.55
N ALA A 259 10.95 29.03 1.25
CA ALA A 259 10.31 28.80 -0.05
C ALA A 259 9.24 29.85 -0.36
N ARG A 260 8.39 30.18 0.62
CA ARG A 260 7.38 31.24 0.53
C ARG A 260 8.03 32.62 0.30
N GLY A 261 9.12 32.90 1.00
CA GLY A 261 9.87 34.14 0.87
C GLY A 261 10.49 34.32 -0.52
N LEU A 262 11.02 33.24 -1.10
CA LEU A 262 11.54 33.21 -2.46
C LEU A 262 10.45 33.49 -3.50
N LEU A 263 9.31 32.78 -3.42
CA LEU A 263 8.18 32.98 -4.34
C LEU A 263 7.63 34.39 -4.29
N LYS A 264 7.51 34.96 -3.09
CA LYS A 264 7.12 36.37 -2.90
C LYS A 264 8.05 37.32 -3.65
N VAL A 265 9.36 37.20 -3.41
CA VAL A 265 10.38 38.05 -4.06
C VAL A 265 10.36 37.91 -5.59
N LEU A 266 10.23 36.69 -6.10
CA LEU A 266 10.17 36.42 -7.53
C LEU A 266 8.96 37.10 -8.21
N LEU A 267 7.79 36.95 -7.60
CA LEU A 267 6.53 37.46 -8.15
C LEU A 267 6.43 38.99 -8.01
N GLU A 268 6.86 39.55 -6.87
CA GLU A 268 6.94 41.02 -6.67
C GLU A 268 7.97 41.66 -7.62
N GLY A 269 9.12 40.99 -7.83
CA GLY A 269 10.12 41.42 -8.82
C GLY A 269 9.60 41.45 -10.26
N ALA A 270 8.57 40.66 -10.58
CA ALA A 270 7.86 40.69 -11.85
C ALA A 270 6.67 41.68 -11.89
N GLY A 271 6.38 42.37 -10.77
CA GLY A 271 5.37 43.42 -10.65
C GLY A 271 4.00 42.97 -10.12
N ALA A 272 3.87 41.74 -9.63
CA ALA A 272 2.63 41.27 -8.99
C ALA A 272 2.50 41.80 -7.55
N SER A 273 1.27 41.93 -7.06
CA SER A 273 0.98 42.14 -5.64
C SER A 273 0.80 40.78 -4.96
N VAL A 274 1.65 40.46 -3.99
CA VAL A 274 1.70 39.11 -3.40
C VAL A 274 1.29 39.10 -1.94
N SER A 275 0.29 38.29 -1.63
CA SER A 275 -0.10 37.92 -0.26
C SER A 275 0.46 36.53 0.07
N THR A 276 0.75 36.27 1.34
CA THR A 276 1.40 35.02 1.77
C THR A 276 0.72 34.40 2.98
N ALA A 277 0.46 33.10 2.93
CA ALA A 277 -0.09 32.31 4.04
C ALA A 277 0.86 31.14 4.40
N ALA A 278 0.95 30.78 5.68
CA ALA A 278 1.78 29.69 6.19
C ALA A 278 1.02 28.36 6.29
N SER A 279 -0.30 28.39 6.18
CA SER A 279 -1.16 27.22 6.31
C SER A 279 -2.45 27.40 5.50
N SER A 280 -3.19 26.30 5.35
CA SER A 280 -4.49 26.27 4.68
C SER A 280 -5.52 27.17 5.37
N GLU A 281 -5.53 27.22 6.71
CA GLU A 281 -6.44 28.05 7.51
C GLU A 281 -6.17 29.54 7.25
N GLN A 282 -4.91 29.95 7.32
CA GLN A 282 -4.52 31.33 7.06
C GLN A 282 -4.85 31.75 5.62
N ALA A 283 -4.75 30.82 4.66
CA ALA A 283 -5.13 31.07 3.28
C ALA A 283 -6.64 31.33 3.13
N LEU A 284 -7.48 30.53 3.79
CA LEU A 284 -8.94 30.71 3.78
C LEU A 284 -9.35 32.02 4.45
N ASP A 285 -8.73 32.38 5.57
CA ASP A 285 -8.97 33.65 6.25
C ASP A 285 -8.59 34.84 5.35
N SER A 286 -7.45 34.75 4.67
CA SER A 286 -7.00 35.80 3.74
C SER A 286 -7.97 35.96 2.56
N LEU A 287 -8.51 34.85 2.03
CA LEU A 287 -9.51 34.87 0.96
C LEU A 287 -10.84 35.52 1.42
N ALA A 288 -11.20 35.36 2.69
CA ALA A 288 -12.41 35.95 3.26
C ALA A 288 -12.25 37.44 3.60
N LEU A 289 -11.08 37.86 4.07
CA LEU A 289 -10.84 39.21 4.61
C LEU A 289 -10.20 40.19 3.61
N GLU A 290 -9.24 39.73 2.81
CA GLU A 290 -8.40 40.60 1.96
C GLU A 290 -8.85 40.63 0.48
N GLY A 291 -9.79 39.74 0.15
CA GLY A 291 -10.39 39.62 -1.18
C GLY A 291 -9.67 38.64 -2.11
N VAL A 292 -10.28 38.40 -3.26
CA VAL A 292 -9.92 37.26 -4.13
C VAL A 292 -8.66 37.56 -4.97
N PRO A 293 -7.59 36.75 -4.88
CA PRO A 293 -6.45 36.86 -5.77
C PRO A 293 -6.81 36.35 -7.18
N ASP A 294 -6.05 36.79 -8.18
CA ASP A 294 -6.22 36.32 -9.55
C ASP A 294 -5.63 34.90 -9.71
N VAL A 295 -4.58 34.58 -8.94
CA VAL A 295 -3.93 33.25 -8.92
C VAL A 295 -3.59 32.83 -7.48
N LEU A 296 -3.88 31.58 -7.15
CA LEU A 296 -3.43 30.88 -5.94
C LEU A 296 -2.26 29.95 -6.30
N LEU A 297 -1.11 30.14 -5.66
CA LEU A 297 -0.02 29.15 -5.62
C LEU A 297 -0.05 28.47 -4.26
N SER A 298 -0.20 27.15 -4.20
CA SER A 298 -0.23 26.41 -2.93
C SER A 298 0.71 25.23 -2.96
N ASP A 299 1.53 25.07 -1.92
CA ASP A 299 2.15 23.77 -1.64
C ASP A 299 1.06 22.73 -1.36
N VAL A 300 1.29 21.51 -1.83
CA VAL A 300 0.42 20.37 -1.61
C VAL A 300 0.80 19.65 -0.32
N GLY A 301 2.09 19.57 -0.04
CA GLY A 301 2.67 18.78 1.06
C GLY A 301 2.74 19.52 2.40
N MET A 302 1.70 20.25 2.78
CA MET A 302 1.68 21.01 4.04
C MET A 302 1.27 20.14 5.25
N PRO A 303 1.88 20.33 6.44
CA PRO A 303 1.50 19.63 7.66
C PRO A 303 0.10 20.05 8.16
N GLY A 304 -0.63 19.10 8.75
CA GLY A 304 -2.00 19.30 9.21
C GLY A 304 -3.00 19.23 8.05
N ARG A 305 -3.53 20.37 7.61
CA ARG A 305 -4.49 20.42 6.51
C ARG A 305 -3.79 20.61 5.18
N ASP A 306 -3.68 19.54 4.42
CA ASP A 306 -2.95 19.49 3.15
C ASP A 306 -3.55 20.39 2.06
N GLY A 307 -2.77 20.63 0.99
CA GLY A 307 -3.21 21.48 -0.13
C GLY A 307 -4.39 20.89 -0.91
N PHE A 308 -4.69 19.60 -0.77
CA PHE A 308 -5.89 18.98 -1.35
C PHE A 308 -7.15 19.40 -0.60
N ALA A 309 -7.11 19.42 0.74
CA ALA A 309 -8.20 19.88 1.57
C ALA A 309 -8.50 21.37 1.36
N LEU A 310 -7.45 22.20 1.23
CA LEU A 310 -7.58 23.63 0.92
C LEU A 310 -8.36 23.87 -0.37
N ILE A 311 -7.93 23.26 -1.48
CA ILE A 311 -8.56 23.51 -2.78
C ILE A 311 -9.99 22.98 -2.81
N ARG A 312 -10.27 21.84 -2.18
CA ARG A 312 -11.64 21.29 -2.10
C ARG A 312 -12.58 22.22 -1.36
N GLU A 313 -12.14 22.82 -0.26
CA GLU A 313 -12.96 23.79 0.47
C GLU A 313 -13.16 25.07 -0.33
N ILE A 314 -12.09 25.58 -0.97
CA ILE A 314 -12.20 26.72 -1.88
C ILE A 314 -13.26 26.44 -2.94
N ARG A 315 -13.24 25.28 -3.60
CA ARG A 315 -14.20 24.91 -4.65
C ARG A 315 -15.62 24.63 -4.14
N ALA A 316 -15.76 24.19 -2.88
CA ALA A 316 -17.05 23.96 -2.22
C ALA A 316 -17.72 25.25 -1.71
N SER A 317 -16.97 26.35 -1.62
CA SER A 317 -17.49 27.65 -1.19
C SER A 317 -18.58 28.16 -2.15
N LYS A 318 -19.65 28.76 -1.57
CA LYS A 318 -20.77 29.34 -2.32
C LYS A 318 -20.43 30.66 -3.02
N MET A 319 -19.23 31.19 -2.79
CA MET A 319 -18.82 32.47 -3.35
C MET A 319 -18.57 32.37 -4.87
N PRO A 320 -18.94 33.36 -5.70
CA PRO A 320 -18.76 33.28 -7.15
C PRO A 320 -17.31 33.02 -7.60
N TRP A 321 -16.35 33.52 -6.83
CA TRP A 321 -14.92 33.37 -7.10
C TRP A 321 -14.38 31.97 -6.85
N SER A 322 -15.09 31.14 -6.07
CA SER A 322 -14.67 29.78 -5.71
C SER A 322 -14.41 28.91 -6.92
N LYS A 323 -15.14 29.13 -8.01
CA LYS A 323 -15.03 28.38 -9.27
C LYS A 323 -14.12 29.02 -10.30
N THR A 324 -13.75 30.28 -10.11
CA THR A 324 -13.02 31.08 -11.11
C THR A 324 -11.58 31.39 -10.72
N ILE A 325 -11.24 31.30 -9.42
CA ILE A 325 -9.86 31.49 -8.96
C ILE A 325 -8.96 30.39 -9.55
N ALA A 326 -7.94 30.82 -10.31
CA ALA A 326 -6.95 29.93 -10.87
C ALA A 326 -6.02 29.43 -9.76
N ALA A 327 -5.84 28.12 -9.65
CA ALA A 327 -5.01 27.49 -8.64
C ALA A 327 -3.91 26.64 -9.28
N ILE A 328 -2.68 26.87 -8.83
CA ILE A 328 -1.47 26.15 -9.22
C ILE A 328 -0.94 25.42 -7.99
N ALA A 329 -0.85 24.11 -8.07
CA ALA A 329 -0.24 23.28 -7.05
C ALA A 329 1.28 23.32 -7.17
N VAL A 330 2.00 23.46 -6.06
CA VAL A 330 3.46 23.29 -5.99
C VAL A 330 3.70 21.98 -5.26
N THR A 331 4.36 21.01 -5.89
CA THR A 331 4.49 19.65 -5.33
C THR A 331 5.93 19.13 -5.36
N GLY A 332 6.36 18.50 -4.27
CA GLY A 332 7.61 17.73 -4.23
C GLY A 332 7.50 16.31 -4.81
N ARG A 333 6.29 15.82 -5.11
CA ARG A 333 6.07 14.48 -5.68
C ARG A 333 5.62 14.63 -7.14
N ALA A 334 6.33 13.94 -8.04
CA ALA A 334 6.15 14.01 -9.48
C ALA A 334 5.69 12.67 -10.06
N ARG A 335 4.78 11.95 -9.38
CA ARG A 335 4.21 10.73 -9.96
C ARG A 335 3.11 11.11 -10.95
N PRO A 336 2.94 10.39 -12.08
CA PRO A 336 1.85 10.63 -13.01
C PRO A 336 0.45 10.59 -12.37
N GLN A 337 0.29 9.76 -11.32
CA GLN A 337 -0.95 9.64 -10.55
C GLN A 337 -1.28 10.95 -9.80
N ASP A 338 -0.28 11.61 -9.23
CA ASP A 338 -0.43 12.85 -8.46
C ASP A 338 -1.05 13.97 -9.33
N ARG A 339 -0.74 13.98 -10.64
CA ARG A 339 -1.30 14.97 -11.58
C ARG A 339 -2.81 14.81 -11.77
N VAL A 340 -3.29 13.57 -11.84
CA VAL A 340 -4.73 13.29 -12.00
C VAL A 340 -5.48 13.72 -10.75
N ASP A 341 -4.94 13.39 -9.58
CA ASP A 341 -5.54 13.72 -8.29
C ASP A 341 -5.61 15.23 -8.07
N LEU A 342 -4.57 15.98 -8.44
CA LEU A 342 -4.54 17.45 -8.33
C LEU A 342 -5.61 18.12 -9.21
N LEU A 343 -5.77 17.65 -10.45
CA LEU A 343 -6.80 18.17 -11.36
C LEU A 343 -8.21 17.84 -10.85
N GLN A 344 -8.43 16.63 -10.36
CA GLN A 344 -9.71 16.22 -9.78
C GLN A 344 -10.07 16.99 -8.50
N ALA A 345 -9.08 17.33 -7.68
CA ALA A 345 -9.28 18.13 -6.48
C ALA A 345 -9.63 19.59 -6.79
N GLY A 346 -9.30 20.09 -7.98
CA GLY A 346 -9.71 21.40 -8.46
C GLY A 346 -8.57 22.37 -8.76
N TYR A 347 -7.32 21.92 -8.79
CA TYR A 347 -6.20 22.68 -9.35
C TYR A 347 -6.26 22.73 -10.88
N GLN A 348 -5.73 23.80 -11.48
CA GLN A 348 -5.67 23.97 -12.95
C GLN A 348 -4.30 23.58 -13.52
N ALA A 349 -3.25 23.70 -12.71
CA ALA A 349 -1.89 23.30 -13.08
C ALA A 349 -1.09 22.88 -11.85
N HIS A 350 0.09 22.30 -12.09
CA HIS A 350 1.06 21.99 -11.06
C HIS A 350 2.48 22.39 -11.48
N LEU A 351 3.33 22.66 -10.50
CA LEU A 351 4.75 22.92 -10.63
C LEU A 351 5.50 21.95 -9.71
N CYS A 352 6.55 21.33 -10.24
CA CYS A 352 7.38 20.41 -9.47
C CYS A 352 8.47 21.19 -8.71
N LYS A 353 8.60 20.97 -7.40
CA LYS A 353 9.75 21.44 -6.62
C LYS A 353 11.01 20.70 -7.12
N PRO A 354 12.20 21.32 -7.24
CA PRO A 354 12.47 22.74 -7.03
C PRO A 354 11.90 23.58 -8.18
N VAL A 355 11.10 24.59 -7.84
CA VAL A 355 10.43 25.43 -8.82
C VAL A 355 11.42 26.28 -9.60
N GLU A 356 11.30 26.30 -10.93
CA GLU A 356 12.10 27.18 -11.79
C GLU A 356 11.46 28.57 -11.85
N PRO A 357 12.21 29.66 -11.56
CA PRO A 357 11.66 31.01 -11.57
C PRO A 357 10.93 31.38 -12.88
N ALA A 358 11.48 30.98 -14.02
CA ALA A 358 10.87 31.24 -15.32
C ALA A 358 9.54 30.48 -15.50
N GLU A 359 9.45 29.25 -15.02
CA GLU A 359 8.24 28.42 -15.10
C GLU A 359 7.12 28.97 -14.21
N VAL A 360 7.45 29.40 -12.98
CA VAL A 360 6.50 30.04 -12.06
C VAL A 360 5.87 31.27 -12.74
N LEU A 361 6.70 32.16 -13.28
CA LEU A 361 6.24 33.40 -13.91
C LEU A 361 5.40 33.12 -15.17
N ALA A 362 5.82 32.17 -16.00
CA ALA A 362 5.08 31.77 -17.19
C ALA A 362 3.71 31.16 -16.84
N MET A 363 3.67 30.27 -15.85
CA MET A 363 2.45 29.57 -15.44
C MET A 363 1.44 30.53 -14.81
N VAL A 364 1.91 31.44 -13.94
CA VAL A 364 1.05 32.49 -13.35
C VAL A 364 0.48 33.39 -14.43
N LYS A 365 1.29 33.83 -15.41
CA LYS A 365 0.79 34.65 -16.53
C LYS A 365 -0.21 33.91 -17.42
N ALA A 366 0.02 32.62 -17.68
CA ALA A 366 -0.84 31.82 -18.55
C ALA A 366 -2.22 31.56 -17.94
N LEU A 367 -2.29 31.43 -16.61
CA LEU A 367 -3.52 31.13 -15.88
C LEU A 367 -4.24 32.37 -15.33
N ALA A 368 -3.52 33.48 -15.18
CA ALA A 368 -4.12 34.75 -14.78
C ALA A 368 -5.10 35.22 -15.86
N ARG A 369 -6.37 35.43 -15.46
CA ARG A 369 -7.34 36.09 -16.32
C ARG A 369 -7.09 37.60 -16.25
N PRO A 370 -6.93 38.30 -17.39
CA PRO A 370 -6.89 39.77 -17.38
C PRO A 370 -8.24 40.29 -16.86
N ARG A 371 -8.18 41.32 -16.01
CA ARG A 371 -9.36 42.05 -15.52
C ARG A 371 -9.90 43.02 -16.55
#